data_AF-A0A1V2RUH0-F1
#
_entry.id   AF-A0A1V2RUH0-F1
#
_cell.length_a   1.000
_cell.length_b   1.000
_cell.length_c   1.000
_cell.angle_alpha   90.00
_cell.angle_beta   90.00
_cell.angle_gamma   90.00
#
_symmetry.space_group_name_H-M   'P 1'
#
loop_
_entity.id
_entity.type
_entity.pdbx_description
1 polymer ?
#
loop_
_entity_poly.entity_id
_entity_poly.type
_entity_poly.pdbx_seq_one_letter_code
_entity_poly.pdbx_strand_id
1 'polypeptide(L)'
;MSADGLWYIPEGFREAARASTETAEAAENAGRRLGQVQVNAASWGGADAFVNALTTTRDVQARGAALAAEGRRNMAGADNQVAGIGEEVDVAAGQALGAAAAHVQADRTVTDGM
;
A
#
# COMPACT_ATOMS: atom_id res chain seq x y z
N MET A 1 -20.24 -11.43 20.64
CA MET A 1 -20.27 -10.24 19.77
C MET A 1 -18.84 -9.73 19.71
N SER A 2 -18.09 -10.10 18.66
CA SER A 2 -16.73 -9.60 18.48
C SER A 2 -16.82 -8.15 18.02
N ALA A 3 -16.55 -7.22 18.93
CA ALA A 3 -16.26 -5.84 18.57
C ALA A 3 -14.84 -5.74 18.02
N ASP A 4 -14.52 -6.55 16.99
CA ASP A 4 -13.38 -6.32 16.12
C ASP A 4 -13.76 -5.17 15.18
N GLY A 5 -13.95 -3.99 15.78
CA GLY A 5 -14.00 -2.76 15.03
C GLY A 5 -12.64 -2.57 14.39
N LEU A 6 -12.63 -2.38 13.07
CA LEU A 6 -11.45 -1.99 12.33
C LEU A 6 -10.97 -0.65 12.94
N TRP A 7 -9.95 -0.70 13.80
CA TRP A 7 -9.39 0.51 14.39
C TRP A 7 -8.71 1.30 13.27
N TYR A 8 -9.31 2.43 12.92
CA TYR A 8 -8.73 3.35 11.95
C TYR A 8 -7.58 4.11 12.62
N ILE A 9 -6.36 3.88 12.12
CA ILE A 9 -5.15 4.58 12.55
C ILE A 9 -4.44 5.06 11.28
N PRO A 10 -4.58 6.35 10.90
CA PRO A 10 -4.00 6.87 9.66
C PRO A 10 -2.51 6.57 9.51
N GLU A 11 -1.76 6.65 10.62
CA GLU A 11 -0.33 6.40 10.63
C GLU A 11 0.02 4.94 10.31
N GLY A 12 -0.82 3.98 10.73
CA GLY A 12 -0.63 2.57 10.39
C GLY A 12 -0.78 2.32 8.88
N PHE A 13 -1.72 3.01 8.22
CA PHE A 13 -1.86 2.94 6.77
C PHE A 13 -0.68 3.61 6.06
N ARG A 14 -0.16 4.74 6.56
CA ARG A 14 1.05 5.35 5.98
C ARG A 14 2.28 4.46 6.10
N GLU A 15 2.45 3.81 7.25
CA GLU A 15 3.54 2.86 7.45
C GLU A 15 3.40 1.65 6.51
N ALA A 16 2.19 1.10 6.38
CA ALA A 16 1.89 0.04 5.42
C ALA A 16 2.18 0.46 3.97
N ALA A 17 1.87 1.71 3.61
CA ALA A 17 2.16 2.27 2.30
C ALA A 17 3.67 2.39 2.03
N ARG A 18 4.45 2.83 3.02
CA ARG A 18 5.93 2.89 2.94
C ARG A 18 6.51 1.49 2.74
N ALA A 19 6.11 0.53 3.57
CA ALA A 19 6.56 -0.86 3.46
C ALA A 19 6.17 -1.51 2.12
N SER A 20 4.98 -1.20 1.61
CA SER A 20 4.54 -1.66 0.29
C SER A 20 5.38 -1.06 -0.83
N THR A 21 5.72 0.24 -0.75
CA THR A 21 6.63 0.89 -1.71
C THR A 21 8.02 0.23 -1.72
N GLU A 22 8.62 0.02 -0.55
CA GLU A 22 9.92 -0.66 -0.43
C GLU A 22 9.88 -2.08 -1.00
N THR A 23 8.80 -2.82 -0.73
CA THR A 23 8.62 -4.17 -1.27
C THR A 23 8.45 -4.14 -2.79
N ALA A 24 7.77 -3.13 -3.35
CA ALA A 24 7.64 -2.96 -4.79
C ALA A 24 9.01 -2.74 -5.44
N GLU A 25 9.85 -1.87 -4.87
CA GLU A 25 11.20 -1.62 -5.35
C GLU A 25 12.08 -2.88 -5.27
N ALA A 26 11.99 -3.64 -4.18
CA ALA A 26 12.68 -4.91 -4.04
C ALA A 26 12.27 -5.91 -5.13
N ALA A 27 10.98 -6.00 -5.44
CA ALA A 27 10.46 -6.86 -6.50
C ALA A 27 10.94 -6.41 -7.89
N GLU A 28 10.95 -5.11 -8.19
CA GLU A 28 11.52 -4.61 -9.45
C GLU A 28 13.01 -4.88 -9.57
N ASN A 29 13.76 -4.71 -8.48
CA ASN A 29 15.18 -5.04 -8.43
C ASN A 29 15.42 -6.52 -8.73
N ALA A 30 14.59 -7.41 -8.19
CA ALA A 30 14.66 -8.83 -8.51
C ALA A 30 14.37 -9.10 -9.99
N GLY A 31 13.32 -8.49 -10.55
CA GLY A 31 12.99 -8.60 -11.98
C GLY A 31 14.12 -8.11 -12.89
N ARG A 32 14.74 -6.96 -12.57
CA ARG A 32 15.90 -6.43 -13.31
C ARG A 32 17.10 -7.37 -13.26
N ARG A 33 17.43 -7.90 -12.07
CA ARG A 33 18.53 -8.86 -11.91
C ARG A 33 18.29 -10.14 -12.70
N LEU A 34 17.06 -10.66 -12.68
CA LEU A 34 16.69 -11.82 -13.50
C LEU A 34 16.83 -11.53 -15.00
N GLY A 35 16.40 -10.34 -15.46
CA GLY A 35 16.54 -9.94 -16.86
C GLY A 35 17.99 -9.80 -17.36
N GLN A 36 18.94 -9.60 -16.45
CA GLN A 36 20.37 -9.55 -16.77
C GLN A 36 21.02 -10.93 -16.91
N VAL A 37 20.36 -12.00 -16.48
CA VAL A 37 20.90 -13.36 -16.58
C VAL A 37 20.93 -13.79 -18.04
N GLN A 38 22.12 -13.86 -18.63
CA GLN A 38 22.33 -14.47 -19.94
C GLN A 38 22.44 -15.98 -19.81
N VAL A 39 21.57 -16.70 -20.50
CA VAL A 39 21.62 -18.17 -20.59
C VAL A 39 22.05 -18.55 -21.99
N ASN A 40 23.15 -19.30 -22.11
CA ASN A 40 23.73 -19.68 -23.40
C ASN A 40 24.03 -21.18 -23.43
N ALA A 41 23.43 -21.92 -24.38
CA ALA A 41 23.64 -23.37 -24.55
C ALA A 41 25.09 -23.76 -24.80
N ALA A 42 25.88 -22.91 -25.47
CA ALA A 42 27.30 -23.16 -25.70
C ALA A 42 28.11 -23.17 -24.38
N SER A 43 27.67 -22.43 -23.36
CA SER A 43 28.28 -22.43 -22.03
C SER A 43 27.92 -23.67 -21.20
N TRP A 44 26.96 -24.49 -21.67
CA TRP A 44 26.47 -25.70 -21.02
C TRP A 44 26.70 -26.96 -21.87
N GLY A 45 27.71 -26.94 -22.75
CA GLY A 45 28.09 -28.11 -23.54
C GLY A 45 27.00 -28.59 -24.52
N GLY A 46 26.10 -27.69 -24.98
CA GLY A 46 24.99 -28.04 -25.86
C GLY A 46 23.78 -28.63 -25.14
N ALA A 47 23.66 -28.46 -23.82
CA ALA A 47 22.50 -28.89 -23.05
C ALA A 47 21.27 -27.98 -23.29
N ASP A 48 20.73 -28.00 -24.51
CA ASP A 48 19.65 -27.12 -24.96
C ASP A 48 18.39 -27.23 -24.09
N ALA A 49 18.02 -28.46 -23.70
CA ALA A 49 16.86 -28.70 -22.84
C ALA A 49 16.99 -28.02 -21.46
N PHE A 50 18.20 -28.07 -20.87
CA PHE A 50 18.48 -27.40 -19.59
C PHE A 50 18.44 -25.88 -19.73
N VAL A 51 19.06 -25.34 -20.77
CA VAL A 51 19.07 -23.90 -21.05
C VAL A 51 17.67 -23.37 -21.33
N ASN A 52 16.85 -24.11 -22.08
CA ASN A 52 15.46 -23.75 -22.33
C ASN A 52 14.63 -23.74 -21.04
N ALA A 53 14.80 -24.75 -20.18
CA ALA A 53 14.14 -24.80 -18.88
C ALA A 53 14.55 -23.61 -18.00
N LEU A 54 15.85 -23.32 -17.89
CA LEU A 54 16.37 -22.21 -17.10
C LEU A 54 15.88 -20.85 -17.61
N THR A 55 15.87 -20.65 -18.92
CA THR A 55 15.36 -19.45 -19.58
C THR A 55 13.87 -19.27 -19.28
N THR A 56 13.08 -20.34 -19.40
CA THR A 56 11.65 -20.32 -19.11
C THR A 56 11.39 -19.95 -17.65
N THR A 57 12.10 -20.57 -16.70
CA THR A 57 11.97 -20.26 -15.27
C THR A 57 12.35 -18.82 -14.97
N ARG A 58 13.47 -18.33 -15.52
CA ARG A 58 13.89 -16.92 -15.39
C ARG A 58 12.78 -15.97 -15.84
N ASP A 59 12.20 -16.22 -17.01
CA ASP A 59 11.18 -15.34 -17.58
C ASP A 59 9.87 -15.37 -16.77
N VAL A 60 9.47 -16.55 -16.27
CA VAL A 60 8.32 -16.67 -15.35
C VAL A 60 8.56 -15.88 -14.07
N GLN A 61 9.74 -16.01 -13.45
CA GLN A 61 10.06 -15.29 -12.22
C GLN A 61 10.18 -13.78 -12.45
N ALA A 62 10.75 -13.34 -13.57
CA ALA A 62 10.84 -11.93 -13.92
C ALA A 62 9.44 -11.30 -14.09
N ARG A 63 8.51 -12.01 -14.76
CA ARG A 63 7.10 -11.57 -14.85
C ARG A 63 6.41 -11.55 -13.50
N GLY A 64 6.61 -12.59 -12.67
CA GLY A 64 6.06 -12.64 -11.32
C GLY A 64 6.52 -11.48 -10.44
N ALA A 65 7.82 -11.13 -10.54
CA ALA A 65 8.38 -9.99 -9.83
C ALA A 65 7.78 -8.64 -10.30
N ALA A 66 7.53 -8.47 -11.60
CA ALA A 66 6.87 -7.29 -12.13
C ALA A 66 5.42 -7.15 -11.62
N LEU A 67 4.65 -8.25 -11.63
CA LEU A 67 3.28 -8.27 -11.09
C LEU A 67 3.25 -7.98 -9.58
N ALA A 68 4.20 -8.53 -8.82
CA ALA A 68 4.32 -8.25 -7.40
C ALA A 68 4.64 -6.77 -7.14
N ALA A 69 5.54 -6.17 -7.92
CA ALA A 69 5.85 -4.75 -7.82
C ALA A 69 4.62 -3.88 -8.09
N GLU A 70 3.88 -4.17 -9.16
CA GLU A 70 2.64 -3.46 -9.49
C GLU A 70 1.59 -3.59 -8.38
N GLY A 71 1.33 -4.81 -7.91
CA GLY A 71 0.39 -5.07 -6.82
C GLY A 71 0.74 -4.31 -5.54
N ARG A 72 2.04 -4.25 -5.20
CA ARG A 72 2.52 -3.51 -4.03
C ARG A 72 2.40 -2.00 -4.18
N ARG A 73 2.62 -1.44 -5.38
CA ARG A 73 2.35 -0.02 -5.64
C ARG A 73 0.87 0.31 -5.51
N ASN A 74 0.00 -0.56 -6.02
CA ASN A 74 -1.45 -0.38 -5.92
C ASN A 74 -1.89 -0.40 -4.45
N MET A 75 -1.34 -1.31 -3.64
CA MET A 75 -1.57 -1.32 -2.19
C MET A 75 -1.08 -0.03 -1.52
N ALA A 76 0.13 0.43 -1.82
CA ALA A 76 0.65 1.69 -1.28
C ALA A 76 -0.23 2.89 -1.63
N GLY A 77 -0.76 2.93 -2.87
CA GLY A 77 -1.71 3.95 -3.29
C GLY A 77 -3.02 3.89 -2.50
N ALA A 78 -3.59 2.69 -2.33
CA ALA A 78 -4.82 2.48 -1.57
C ALA A 78 -4.64 2.85 -0.09
N ASP A 79 -3.54 2.45 0.54
CA ASP A 79 -3.24 2.74 1.94
C ASP A 79 -3.10 4.26 2.17
N ASN A 80 -2.37 4.97 1.30
CA ASN A 80 -2.30 6.44 1.36
C ASN A 80 -3.66 7.11 1.17
N GLN A 81 -4.49 6.59 0.26
CA GLN A 81 -5.84 7.11 0.04
C GLN A 81 -6.73 6.91 1.28
N VAL A 82 -6.68 5.74 1.92
CA VAL A 82 -7.43 5.45 3.15
C VAL A 82 -6.95 6.34 4.29
N ALA A 83 -5.64 6.56 4.43
CA ALA A 83 -5.10 7.50 5.40
C ALA A 83 -5.64 8.92 5.15
N GLY A 84 -5.63 9.40 3.91
CA GLY A 84 -6.16 10.74 3.58
C GLY A 84 -7.66 10.88 3.87
N ILE A 85 -8.48 9.92 3.44
CA ILE A 85 -9.94 9.96 3.64
C ILE A 85 -10.29 10.04 5.11
N GLY A 86 -9.68 9.22 5.96
CA GLY A 86 -10.08 9.23 7.37
C GLY A 86 -9.57 10.47 8.13
N GLU A 87 -8.46 11.09 7.71
CA GLU A 87 -8.07 12.41 8.26
C GLU A 87 -9.05 13.51 7.86
N GLU A 88 -9.53 13.51 6.62
CA GLU A 88 -10.58 14.43 6.18
C GLU A 88 -11.87 14.24 7.00
N VAL A 89 -12.24 12.98 7.29
CA VAL A 89 -13.38 12.65 8.14
C VAL A 89 -13.17 13.11 9.58
N ASP A 90 -11.98 12.89 10.16
CA ASP A 90 -11.66 13.32 11.53
C ASP A 90 -11.71 14.84 11.66
N VAL A 91 -11.21 15.58 10.67
CA VAL A 91 -11.30 17.05 10.61
C VAL A 91 -12.75 17.50 10.52
N ALA A 92 -13.55 16.90 9.63
CA ALA A 92 -14.96 17.25 9.46
C ALA A 92 -15.77 16.95 10.74
N ALA A 93 -15.52 15.82 11.40
CA ALA A 93 -16.14 15.47 12.66
C ALA A 93 -15.76 16.45 13.78
N GLY A 94 -14.49 16.83 13.87
CA GLY A 94 -14.01 17.84 14.81
C GLY A 94 -14.69 19.21 14.62
N GLN A 95 -14.85 19.64 13.37
CA GLN A 95 -15.56 20.88 13.03
C GLN A 95 -17.05 20.81 13.41
N ALA A 96 -17.73 19.69 13.11
CA ALA A 96 -19.13 19.49 13.45
C ALA A 96 -19.36 19.48 14.96
N LEU A 97 -18.50 18.79 15.72
CA LEU A 97 -18.55 18.76 17.18
C LEU A 97 -18.28 20.14 17.79
N GLY A 98 -17.30 20.89 17.26
CA GLY A 98 -17.01 22.25 17.68
C GLY A 98 -18.19 23.21 17.44
N ALA A 99 -18.82 23.11 16.27
CA ALA A 99 -20.01 23.90 15.94
C ALA A 99 -21.19 23.57 16.87
N ALA A 100 -21.44 22.28 17.13
CA ALA A 100 -22.49 21.85 18.05
C ALA A 100 -22.23 22.34 19.49
N ALA A 101 -20.97 22.28 19.97
CA ALA A 101 -20.60 22.78 21.29
C ALA A 101 -20.79 24.31 21.41
N ALA A 102 -20.46 25.06 20.36
CA ALA A 102 -20.68 26.50 20.31
C ALA A 102 -22.18 26.86 20.34
N HIS A 103 -23.03 26.11 19.64
CA HIS A 103 -24.48 26.28 19.69
C HIS A 103 -25.06 25.99 21.09
N VAL A 104 -24.61 24.94 21.76
CA VAL A 104 -25.06 24.61 23.12
C VAL A 104 -24.62 25.67 24.15
N GLN A 105 -23.43 26.25 24.00
CA GLN A 105 -23.00 27.36 24.87
C GLN A 105 -23.85 28.62 24.66
N ALA A 106 -24.16 28.97 23.40
CA ALA A 106 -25.01 30.11 23.08
C ALA A 106 -26.41 29.95 23.70
N ASP A 107 -27.00 28.76 23.61
CA ASP A 107 -28.34 28.46 24.13
C ASP A 107 -28.41 28.56 25.67
N ARG A 108 -27.37 28.09 26.38
CA ARG A 108 -27.29 28.26 27.85
C ARG A 108 -27.14 29.73 28.27
N THR A 109 -26.31 30.52 27.58
CA THR A 109 -26.18 31.95 27.89
C THR A 109 -27.48 32.74 27.66
N VAL A 110 -28.33 32.32 26.72
CA VAL A 110 -29.66 32.91 26.54
C VAL A 110 -30.61 32.48 27.67
N THR A 111 -30.48 31.25 28.16
CA THR A 111 -31.31 30.71 29.23
C THR A 111 -30.95 31.26 30.62
N ASP A 112 -29.67 31.52 30.90
CA ASP A 112 -29.20 32.07 32.18
C ASP A 112 -29.29 33.63 32.25
N GLY A 113 -29.63 34.28 31.13
CA GLY A 113 -29.73 35.74 31.01
C GLY A 113 -31.14 36.33 31.18
N MET A 114 -32.16 35.51 31.42
CA MET A 114 -33.54 35.92 31.75
C MET A 114 -33.87 35.70 33.22
#